data_AF-A0A4Q3W060-F1
#
_entry.id   AF-A0A4Q3W060-F1
#
_cell.length_a   1.000
_cell.length_b   1.000
_cell.length_c   1.000
_cell.angle_alpha   90.00
_cell.angle_beta   90.00
_cell.angle_gamma   90.00
#
_symmetry.space_group_name_H-M   'P 1'
#
loop_
_entity.id
_entity.type
_entity.pdbx_description
1 polymer ?
#
loop_
_entity_poly.entity_id
_entity_poly.type
_entity_poly.pdbx_seq_one_letter_code
_entity_poly.pdbx_strand_id
1 'polypeptide(L)'
;MREAYRNGYELKNYCRGILEGLYAILVLKSGGAESTVRQSVSEEELHVYREVSREREMEEFELFFQVFHHGYEALSKSPVPRIWLETLVMKCATAETLVPLAPVPPPTNSSGRNTVQSPTHSGPAASETRSGPTSSSGSAPPPPARGSLLFGSAGASRFNPSAAVASVAATDEQW
;
A
#
# COMPACT_ATOMS: atom_id res chain seq x y z
N MET A 1 29.64 19.36 -5.85
CA MET A 1 28.43 18.86 -6.55
C MET A 1 28.61 17.50 -7.22
N ARG A 2 29.79 17.16 -7.77
CA ARG A 2 30.03 15.86 -8.44
C ARG A 2 30.03 14.63 -7.50
N GLU A 3 30.47 14.75 -6.25
CA GLU A 3 30.48 13.64 -5.27
C GLU A 3 29.07 13.23 -4.79
N ALA A 4 28.14 14.19 -4.64
CA ALA A 4 26.76 13.88 -4.27
C ALA A 4 26.06 13.01 -5.33
N TYR A 5 26.39 13.21 -6.61
CA TYR A 5 25.89 12.40 -7.71
C TYR A 5 26.46 10.98 -7.72
N ARG A 6 27.74 10.81 -7.35
CA ARG A 6 28.37 9.49 -7.27
C ARG A 6 27.71 8.64 -6.19
N ASN A 7 27.49 9.24 -5.02
CA ASN A 7 26.80 8.58 -3.91
C ASN A 7 25.34 8.24 -4.26
N GLY A 8 24.64 9.12 -4.97
CA GLY A 8 23.25 8.86 -5.38
C GLY A 8 23.09 7.70 -6.35
N TYR A 9 24.03 7.52 -7.29
CA TYR A 9 24.01 6.41 -8.24
C TYR A 9 24.26 5.06 -7.55
N GLU A 10 25.22 5.01 -6.62
CA GLU A 10 25.51 3.81 -5.83
C GLU A 10 24.30 3.38 -4.98
N LEU A 11 23.61 4.35 -4.36
CA LEU A 11 22.41 4.06 -3.55
C LEU A 11 21.25 3.49 -4.38
N LYS A 12 21.09 3.90 -5.64
CA LYS A 12 20.07 3.33 -6.53
C LYS A 12 20.39 1.87 -6.83
N ASN A 13 21.64 1.57 -7.20
CA ASN A 13 22.06 0.20 -7.47
C ASN A 13 21.94 -0.69 -6.24
N TYR A 14 22.26 -0.14 -5.06
CA TYR A 14 22.07 -0.83 -3.79
C TYR A 14 20.58 -1.15 -3.53
N CYS A 15 19.68 -0.17 -3.68
CA CYS A 15 18.25 -0.37 -3.53
C CYS A 15 17.69 -1.39 -4.53
N ARG A 16 18.21 -1.39 -5.76
CA ARG A 16 17.89 -2.40 -6.78
C ARG A 16 18.37 -3.80 -6.35
N GLY A 17 19.58 -3.92 -5.80
CA GLY A 17 20.08 -5.19 -5.26
C GLY A 17 19.21 -5.73 -4.12
N ILE A 18 18.72 -4.85 -3.23
CA ILE A 18 17.74 -5.24 -2.20
C ILE A 18 16.46 -5.80 -2.85
N LEU A 19 15.93 -5.14 -3.87
CA LEU A 19 14.73 -5.61 -4.58
C LEU A 19 14.93 -6.97 -5.25
N GLU A 20 16.08 -7.17 -5.89
CA GLU A 20 16.45 -8.44 -6.52
C GLU A 20 16.59 -9.56 -5.46
N GLY A 21 17.20 -9.26 -4.31
CA GLY A 21 17.28 -10.20 -3.19
C GLY A 21 15.91 -10.54 -2.58
N LEU A 22 15.06 -9.54 -2.36
CA LEU A 22 13.69 -9.75 -1.86
C LEU A 22 12.86 -10.61 -2.84
N TYR A 23 12.99 -10.35 -4.15
CA TYR A 23 12.35 -11.17 -5.17
C TYR A 23 12.83 -12.63 -5.13
N ALA A 24 14.15 -12.84 -5.04
CA ALA A 24 14.71 -14.18 -4.92
C ALA A 24 14.17 -14.92 -3.68
N ILE A 25 14.09 -14.25 -2.53
CA ILE A 25 13.52 -14.81 -1.30
C ILE A 25 12.04 -15.19 -1.50
N LEU A 26 11.23 -14.32 -2.11
CA LEU A 26 9.82 -14.60 -2.39
C LEU A 26 9.64 -15.81 -3.32
N VAL A 27 10.48 -15.93 -4.35
CA VAL A 27 10.46 -17.09 -5.26
C VAL A 27 10.84 -18.38 -4.54
N LEU A 28 11.89 -18.35 -3.71
CA LEU A 28 12.30 -19.51 -2.90
C LEU A 28 11.20 -19.93 -1.92
N LYS A 29 10.58 -18.95 -1.25
CA LYS A 29 9.59 -19.20 -0.20
C LYS A 29 8.22 -19.64 -0.74
N SER A 30 7.88 -19.24 -1.96
CA SER A 30 6.64 -19.69 -2.65
C SER A 30 6.74 -21.12 -3.22
N GLY A 31 7.90 -21.78 -3.08
CA GLY A 31 8.15 -23.07 -3.72
C GLY A 31 8.35 -22.95 -5.24
N GLY A 32 8.68 -21.75 -5.73
CA GLY A 32 9.02 -21.51 -7.13
C GLY A 32 10.28 -22.28 -7.55
N ALA A 33 10.46 -22.44 -8.85
CA ALA A 33 11.60 -23.15 -9.40
C ALA A 33 12.91 -22.42 -9.04
N GLU A 34 13.67 -23.00 -8.11
CA GLU A 34 14.98 -22.49 -7.67
C GLU A 34 15.95 -22.30 -8.86
N SER A 35 15.77 -23.08 -9.93
CA SER A 35 16.50 -22.95 -11.18
C SER A 35 16.41 -21.55 -11.80
N THR A 36 15.29 -20.84 -11.60
CA THR A 36 15.12 -19.47 -12.11
C THR A 36 15.99 -18.48 -11.34
N VAL A 37 16.10 -18.64 -10.02
CA VAL A 37 16.90 -17.76 -9.15
C VAL A 37 18.40 -18.04 -9.33
N ARG A 38 18.78 -19.32 -9.45
CA ARG A 38 20.18 -19.75 -9.67
C ARG A 38 20.84 -19.18 -10.91
N GLN A 39 20.07 -18.79 -11.93
CA GLN A 39 20.63 -18.16 -13.13
C GLN A 39 21.16 -16.74 -12.87
N SER A 40 20.63 -16.07 -11.84
CA SER A 40 20.94 -14.67 -11.53
C SER A 40 21.74 -14.46 -10.25
N VAL A 41 21.88 -15.50 -9.41
CA VAL A 41 22.40 -15.38 -8.04
C VAL A 41 23.42 -16.48 -7.78
N SER A 42 24.52 -16.16 -7.09
CA SER A 42 25.55 -17.13 -6.70
C SER A 42 25.03 -18.15 -5.67
N GLU A 43 25.67 -19.31 -5.55
CA GLU A 43 25.25 -20.35 -4.60
C GLU A 43 25.41 -19.87 -3.14
N GLU A 44 26.44 -19.06 -2.87
CA GLU A 44 26.66 -18.43 -1.57
C GLU A 44 25.52 -17.48 -1.19
N GLU A 45 25.08 -16.61 -2.11
CA GLU A 45 23.96 -15.71 -1.88
C GLU A 45 22.64 -16.47 -1.71
N LEU A 46 22.43 -17.53 -2.49
CA LEU A 46 21.24 -18.37 -2.41
C LEU A 46 21.14 -19.05 -1.03
N HIS A 47 22.27 -19.50 -0.48
CA HIS A 47 22.34 -20.01 0.89
C HIS A 47 21.90 -18.93 1.90
N VAL A 48 22.39 -17.70 1.78
CA VAL A 48 21.98 -16.58 2.65
C VAL A 48 20.47 -16.30 2.51
N TYR A 49 19.93 -16.28 1.29
CA TYR A 49 18.51 -16.04 1.06
C TYR A 49 17.62 -17.13 1.68
N ARG A 50 18.05 -18.40 1.66
CA ARG A 50 17.33 -19.48 2.35
C ARG A 50 17.30 -19.27 3.85
N GLU A 51 18.42 -18.93 4.46
CA GLU A 51 18.49 -18.70 5.90
C GLU A 51 17.59 -17.53 6.30
N VAL A 52 17.69 -16.39 5.61
CA VAL A 52 16.84 -15.22 5.84
C VAL A 52 15.36 -15.55 5.64
N SER A 53 15.02 -16.33 4.61
CA SER A 53 13.62 -16.72 4.33
C SER A 53 12.97 -17.52 5.45
N ARG A 54 13.75 -18.15 6.34
CA ARG A 54 13.25 -18.93 7.49
C ARG A 54 12.93 -18.07 8.70
N GLU A 55 13.51 -16.88 8.80
CA GLU A 55 13.38 -16.01 9.98
C GLU A 55 12.10 -15.18 10.01
N ARG A 56 11.44 -15.01 8.86
CA ARG A 56 10.32 -14.07 8.66
C ARG A 56 9.18 -14.72 7.91
N GLU A 57 7.96 -14.22 8.10
CA GLU A 57 6.77 -14.69 7.39
C GLU A 57 6.78 -14.23 5.92
N MET A 58 5.96 -14.87 5.07
CA MET A 58 5.95 -14.57 3.63
C MET A 58 5.45 -13.14 3.37
N GLU A 59 4.41 -12.80 4.10
CA GLU A 59 3.69 -11.53 4.09
C GLU A 59 4.62 -10.37 4.45
N GLU A 60 5.60 -10.58 5.35
CA GLU A 60 6.60 -9.58 5.70
C GLU A 60 7.52 -9.26 4.50
N PHE A 61 7.97 -10.28 3.75
CA PHE A 61 8.78 -10.06 2.56
C PHE A 61 8.01 -9.39 1.44
N GLU A 62 6.72 -9.72 1.26
CA GLU A 62 5.84 -9.04 0.30
C GLU A 62 5.68 -7.56 0.67
N LEU A 63 5.47 -7.26 1.95
CA LEU A 63 5.39 -5.90 2.45
C LEU A 63 6.70 -5.13 2.19
N PHE A 64 7.86 -5.72 2.51
CA PHE A 64 9.16 -5.10 2.25
C PHE A 64 9.35 -4.85 0.76
N PHE A 65 9.02 -5.83 -0.09
CA PHE A 65 9.10 -5.70 -1.54
C PHE A 65 8.25 -4.53 -2.04
N GLN A 66 6.99 -4.41 -1.60
CA GLN A 66 6.12 -3.28 -1.95
C GLN A 66 6.69 -1.94 -1.49
N VAL A 67 7.16 -1.86 -0.24
CA VAL A 67 7.73 -0.63 0.34
C VAL A 67 8.94 -0.17 -0.47
N PHE A 68 9.89 -1.07 -0.77
CA PHE A 68 11.07 -0.76 -1.56
C PHE A 68 10.73 -0.47 -3.02
N HIS A 69 9.80 -1.23 -3.63
CA HIS A 69 9.46 -1.07 -5.04
C HIS A 69 8.82 0.29 -5.30
N HIS A 70 7.84 0.69 -4.47
CA HIS A 70 7.26 2.02 -4.54
C HIS A 70 8.26 3.12 -4.14
N GLY A 71 9.12 2.85 -3.17
CA GLY A 71 10.17 3.77 -2.72
C GLY A 71 11.27 4.03 -3.73
N TYR A 72 11.56 3.05 -4.60
CA TYR A 72 12.67 3.07 -5.54
C TYR A 72 12.55 4.22 -6.55
N GLU A 73 11.35 4.42 -7.11
CA GLU A 73 11.12 5.54 -8.03
C GLU A 73 11.37 6.89 -7.36
N ALA A 74 10.85 7.08 -6.14
CA ALA A 74 11.02 8.31 -5.38
C ALA A 74 12.49 8.55 -5.04
N LEU A 75 13.20 7.50 -4.59
CA LEU A 75 14.64 7.52 -4.34
C LEU A 75 15.42 7.91 -5.61
N SER A 76 15.00 7.40 -6.77
CA SER A 76 15.69 7.67 -8.04
C SER A 76 15.57 9.13 -8.50
N LYS A 77 14.46 9.79 -8.15
CA LYS A 77 14.15 11.18 -8.53
C LYS A 77 14.58 12.20 -7.47
N SER A 78 14.98 11.73 -6.28
CA SER A 78 15.25 12.60 -5.13
C SER A 78 16.62 13.30 -5.21
N PRO A 79 16.71 14.57 -4.76
CA PRO A 79 18.00 15.24 -4.56
C PRO A 79 18.77 14.73 -3.33
N VAL A 80 18.09 14.00 -2.43
CA VAL A 80 18.65 13.45 -1.18
C VAL A 80 18.33 11.94 -1.05
N PRO A 81 18.89 11.09 -1.93
CA PRO A 81 18.53 9.66 -2.02
C PRO A 81 18.85 8.87 -0.74
N ARG A 82 19.83 9.34 0.05
CA ARG A 82 20.18 8.74 1.34
C ARG A 82 19.04 8.79 2.35
N ILE A 83 18.41 9.95 2.53
CA ILE A 83 17.30 10.13 3.48
C ILE A 83 16.11 9.26 3.06
N TRP A 84 15.88 9.12 1.76
CA TRP A 84 14.85 8.21 1.23
C TRP A 84 15.15 6.76 1.57
N LEU A 85 16.36 6.29 1.32
CA LEU A 85 16.76 4.92 1.65
C LEU A 85 16.60 4.65 3.16
N GLU A 86 17.08 5.56 4.01
CA GLU A 86 16.94 5.47 5.46
C GLU A 86 15.46 5.39 5.88
N THR A 87 14.60 6.17 5.23
CA THR A 87 13.14 6.13 5.47
C THR A 87 12.53 4.80 5.05
N LEU A 88 12.93 4.21 3.91
CA LEU A 88 12.42 2.91 3.45
C LEU A 88 12.82 1.79 4.41
N VAL A 89 14.08 1.79 4.85
CA VAL A 89 14.58 0.82 5.85
C VAL A 89 13.82 0.98 7.17
N MET A 90 13.61 2.22 7.62
CA MET A 90 12.85 2.49 8.84
C MET A 90 11.41 1.98 8.73
N LYS A 91 10.73 2.21 7.60
CA LYS A 91 9.37 1.70 7.36
C LYS A 91 9.30 0.18 7.46
N CYS A 92 10.31 -0.54 6.96
CA CYS A 92 10.40 -1.99 7.06
C CYS A 92 10.67 -2.43 8.50
N ALA A 93 11.55 -1.73 9.22
CA ALA A 93 11.87 -2.03 10.62
C ALA A 93 10.70 -1.77 11.58
N THR A 94 9.85 -0.79 11.28
CA THR A 94 8.66 -0.44 12.08
C THR A 94 7.40 -1.16 11.62
N ALA A 95 7.47 -1.95 10.55
CA ALA A 95 6.36 -2.81 10.17
C ALA A 95 6.27 -3.94 11.19
N GLU A 96 5.58 -3.70 12.30
CA GLU A 96 5.22 -4.76 13.23
C GLU A 96 4.40 -5.82 12.48
N THR A 97 4.74 -7.08 12.74
CA THR A 97 4.14 -8.26 12.11
C THR A 97 2.63 -8.15 12.17
N LEU A 98 1.97 -8.26 11.01
CA LEU A 98 0.51 -8.30 10.93
C LEU A 98 0.07 -9.58 11.63
N VAL A 99 -0.22 -9.49 12.94
CA VAL A 99 -0.77 -10.60 13.71
C VAL A 99 -2.04 -11.05 12.99
N PRO A 100 -2.15 -12.33 12.58
CA PRO A 100 -3.39 -12.85 12.06
C PRO A 100 -4.49 -12.55 13.07
N LEU A 101 -5.50 -11.76 12.68
CA LEU A 101 -6.68 -11.57 13.52
C LEU A 101 -7.18 -12.95 13.89
N ALA A 102 -7.10 -13.28 15.18
CA ALA A 102 -7.58 -14.55 15.69
C ALA A 102 -8.99 -14.81 15.13
N PRO A 103 -9.32 -16.06 14.75
CA PRO A 103 -10.61 -16.36 14.14
C PRO A 103 -11.71 -15.83 15.05
N VAL A 104 -12.48 -14.84 14.57
CA VAL A 104 -13.65 -14.35 15.29
C VAL A 104 -14.56 -15.55 15.49
N PRO A 105 -14.84 -15.98 16.74
CA PRO A 105 -15.68 -17.13 16.95
C PRO A 105 -17.05 -16.86 16.31
N PRO A 106 -17.62 -17.85 15.61
CA PRO A 106 -18.93 -17.67 15.00
C PRO A 106 -19.94 -17.25 16.06
N PRO A 107 -20.87 -16.34 15.75
CA PRO A 107 -21.90 -15.96 16.70
C PRO A 107 -22.63 -17.23 17.14
N THR A 108 -22.50 -17.55 18.43
CA THR A 108 -23.27 -18.62 19.06
C THR A 108 -24.72 -18.20 19.01
N ASN A 109 -25.45 -18.70 18.01
CA ASN A 109 -26.90 -18.63 17.94
C ASN A 109 -27.47 -19.44 19.11
N SER A 110 -27.55 -18.82 20.28
CA SER A 110 -28.41 -19.30 21.36
C SER A 110 -29.85 -19.04 20.93
N SER A 111 -30.49 -20.08 20.42
CA SER A 111 -31.93 -20.21 20.25
C SER A 111 -32.65 -19.89 21.56
N GLY A 112 -33.03 -18.63 21.74
CA GLY A 112 -34.00 -18.16 22.71
C GLY A 112 -35.34 -17.97 22.02
N ARG A 113 -36.09 -19.07 21.89
CA ARG A 113 -37.50 -19.07 21.53
C ARG A 113 -38.26 -18.24 22.58
N ASN A 114 -38.79 -17.08 22.20
CA ASN A 114 -39.97 -16.53 22.86
C ASN A 114 -40.86 -15.84 21.82
N THR A 115 -42.01 -16.48 21.64
CA THR A 115 -43.14 -16.10 20.80
C THR A 115 -43.98 -15.04 21.52
N VAL A 116 -44.71 -14.23 20.73
CA VAL A 116 -45.87 -13.40 21.12
C VAL A 116 -45.46 -12.07 21.78
N GLN A 117 -45.81 -10.86 21.31
CA GLN A 117 -47.09 -10.34 20.84
C GLN A 117 -46.88 -8.97 20.16
N SER A 118 -47.56 -8.68 19.05
CA SER A 118 -47.91 -7.29 18.69
C SER A 118 -49.13 -6.86 19.52
N PRO A 119 -49.27 -5.58 19.87
CA PRO A 119 -50.26 -4.80 19.14
C PRO A 119 -49.92 -3.31 18.91
N THR A 120 -50.49 -2.85 17.81
CA THR A 120 -50.83 -1.49 17.34
C THR A 120 -51.20 -0.49 18.44
N HIS A 121 -50.68 0.74 18.39
CA HIS A 121 -51.47 1.93 18.76
C HIS A 121 -51.02 3.20 18.01
N SER A 122 -52.02 3.92 17.51
CA SER A 122 -52.01 5.09 16.65
C SER A 122 -51.90 6.43 17.40
N GLY A 123 -51.25 7.43 16.77
CA GLY A 123 -51.58 8.87 16.86
C GLY A 123 -50.94 9.72 17.99
N PRO A 124 -51.18 11.05 18.04
CA PRO A 124 -50.62 12.05 17.11
C PRO A 124 -50.06 13.33 17.81
N ALA A 125 -49.45 14.20 16.99
CA ALA A 125 -49.51 15.68 17.02
C ALA A 125 -48.65 16.54 17.98
N ALA A 126 -48.07 17.57 17.33
CA ALA A 126 -47.80 18.95 17.80
C ALA A 126 -46.65 19.16 18.80
N SER A 127 -45.89 20.26 18.82
CA SER A 127 -45.65 21.43 17.95
C SER A 127 -44.53 22.23 18.64
N GLU A 128 -44.06 23.28 17.96
CA GLU A 128 -43.36 24.46 18.48
C GLU A 128 -41.82 24.45 18.56
N THR A 129 -41.12 25.19 17.68
CA THR A 129 -40.98 26.67 17.53
C THR A 129 -39.89 27.22 18.44
N ARG A 130 -38.73 27.63 17.88
CA ARG A 130 -38.32 29.04 17.86
C ARG A 130 -37.01 29.31 17.10
N SER A 131 -37.10 30.38 16.31
CA SER A 131 -36.10 31.10 15.54
C SER A 131 -35.10 31.90 16.39
N GLY A 132 -33.94 32.25 15.83
CA GLY A 132 -33.26 33.52 16.19
C GLY A 132 -31.78 33.65 15.79
N PRO A 133 -31.28 34.86 15.48
CA PRO A 133 -30.32 35.12 14.38
C PRO A 133 -28.97 35.70 14.82
N THR A 134 -28.00 35.88 13.92
CA THR A 134 -27.41 37.20 13.55
C THR A 134 -26.21 37.10 12.59
N SER A 135 -26.21 38.06 11.69
CA SER A 135 -25.30 38.35 10.59
C SER A 135 -24.03 39.08 11.04
N SER A 136 -22.93 38.97 10.27
CA SER A 136 -22.06 40.14 10.06
C SER A 136 -21.38 40.10 8.69
N SER A 137 -21.66 41.16 7.94
CA SER A 137 -21.04 41.56 6.68
C SER A 137 -19.67 42.21 6.95
N GLY A 138 -18.70 41.95 6.09
CA GLY A 138 -17.49 42.76 5.94
C GLY A 138 -17.10 42.84 4.47
N SER A 139 -17.13 44.04 3.89
CA SER A 139 -16.93 44.33 2.47
C SER A 139 -15.74 45.31 2.27
N ALA A 140 -15.02 45.10 1.15
CA ALA A 140 -14.07 45.98 0.40
C ALA A 140 -12.60 46.12 0.89
N PRO A 141 -11.58 46.36 -0.01
CA PRO A 141 -11.60 46.95 -1.38
C PRO A 141 -10.76 46.22 -2.51
N PRO A 142 -10.72 46.71 -3.79
CA PRO A 142 -10.08 46.10 -5.00
C PRO A 142 -8.73 46.75 -5.46
N PRO A 143 -8.21 46.56 -6.71
CA PRO A 143 -7.43 45.46 -7.35
C PRO A 143 -5.94 45.86 -7.69
N PRO A 144 -5.12 45.05 -8.43
CA PRO A 144 -4.99 45.23 -9.88
C PRO A 144 -4.70 43.94 -10.69
N ALA A 145 -4.52 44.14 -11.99
CA ALA A 145 -4.79 43.23 -13.10
C ALA A 145 -3.76 42.10 -13.40
N ARG A 146 -4.34 40.99 -13.90
CA ARG A 146 -3.91 40.10 -15.00
C ARG A 146 -2.41 39.79 -15.16
N GLY A 147 -2.03 38.61 -14.67
CA GLY A 147 -0.99 37.77 -15.27
C GLY A 147 -1.56 36.38 -15.55
N SER A 148 -1.83 36.07 -16.82
CA SER A 148 -2.25 34.74 -17.26
C SER A 148 -1.12 33.74 -17.06
N LEU A 149 -1.27 32.78 -16.15
CA LEU A 149 -0.55 31.52 -16.19
C LEU A 149 -1.55 30.37 -16.27
N LEU A 150 -1.70 29.87 -17.49
CA LEU A 150 -2.30 28.58 -17.79
C LEU A 150 -1.42 27.50 -17.15
N PHE A 151 -1.86 26.96 -16.01
CA PHE A 151 -1.40 25.65 -15.54
C PHE A 151 -2.63 24.76 -15.38
N GLY A 152 -2.78 23.87 -16.36
CA GLY A 152 -3.90 22.96 -16.47
C GLY A 152 -3.90 21.92 -15.34
N SER A 153 -4.95 22.01 -14.54
CA SER A 153 -5.76 20.92 -13.95
C SER A 153 -5.08 19.54 -13.78
N ALA A 154 -4.75 19.24 -12.53
CA ALA A 154 -4.56 17.89 -12.04
C ALA A 154 -5.93 17.16 -12.01
N GLY A 155 -6.11 16.22 -12.93
CA GLY A 155 -7.19 15.24 -12.87
C GLY A 155 -6.92 14.25 -11.74
N ALA A 156 -7.71 14.32 -10.68
CA ALA A 156 -7.77 13.31 -9.64
C ALA A 156 -8.50 12.06 -10.17
N SER A 157 -7.77 11.15 -10.82
CA SER A 157 -8.27 9.81 -11.11
C SER A 157 -8.19 8.96 -9.85
N ARG A 158 -9.34 8.72 -9.23
CA ARG A 158 -9.54 7.66 -8.24
C ARG A 158 -9.43 6.32 -8.97
N PHE A 159 -8.38 5.55 -8.68
CA PHE A 159 -8.22 4.21 -9.22
C PHE A 159 -8.88 3.18 -8.28
N ASN A 160 -9.74 2.34 -8.84
CA ASN A 160 -10.48 1.28 -8.19
C ASN A 160 -9.87 -0.07 -8.62
N PRO A 161 -9.12 -0.79 -7.77
CA PRO A 161 -8.54 -2.07 -8.14
C PRO A 161 -9.54 -3.20 -7.86
N SER A 162 -10.57 -3.31 -8.70
CA SER A 162 -11.43 -4.50 -8.73
C SER A 162 -11.95 -4.73 -10.14
N ALA A 163 -11.06 -5.22 -11.01
CA ALA A 163 -11.37 -5.94 -12.26
C ALA A 163 -10.07 -6.19 -13.03
N ALA A 164 -9.56 -7.43 -12.97
CA ALA A 164 -8.93 -8.14 -14.10
C ALA A 164 -8.25 -9.41 -13.56
N VAL A 165 -9.07 -10.41 -13.23
CA VAL A 165 -8.67 -11.81 -13.21
C VAL A 165 -9.33 -12.40 -14.46
N ALA A 166 -8.54 -12.75 -15.49
CA ALA A 166 -8.89 -13.81 -16.45
C ALA A 166 -7.81 -14.00 -17.54
N SER A 167 -7.51 -15.27 -17.77
CA SER A 167 -7.03 -15.88 -19.01
C SER A 167 -5.59 -15.63 -19.48
N VAL A 168 -4.72 -16.61 -19.21
CA VAL A 168 -3.86 -17.16 -20.26
C VAL A 168 -4.18 -18.64 -20.38
N ALA A 169 -4.73 -18.97 -21.55
CA ALA A 169 -5.09 -20.30 -22.00
C ALA A 169 -3.85 -21.07 -22.46
N ALA A 170 -4.00 -22.39 -22.38
CA ALA A 170 -3.12 -23.43 -22.86
C ALA A 170 -2.53 -23.16 -24.26
N THR A 171 -1.29 -23.59 -24.46
CA THR A 171 -0.81 -24.02 -25.77
C THR A 171 -0.18 -25.38 -25.61
N ASP A 172 -0.96 -26.36 -26.06
CA ASP A 172 -0.60 -27.72 -26.42
C ASP A 172 0.31 -27.66 -27.65
N GLU A 173 1.51 -28.26 -27.59
CA GLU A 173 2.21 -28.76 -28.78
C GLU A 173 2.96 -30.06 -28.40
N GLN A 174 2.34 -31.17 -28.79
CA GLN A 174 3.00 -32.44 -29.07
C GLN A 174 3.84 -32.31 -30.34
N TRP A 175 5.07 -32.84 -30.35
CA TRP A 175 5.54 -33.94 -31.21
C TRP A 175 6.82 -34.53 -30.62
#